data_AF-A0AAW5YUS3-F1
#
_entry.id   AF-A0AAW5YUS3-F1
#
_cell.length_a   1.000
_cell.length_b   1.000
_cell.length_c   1.000
_cell.angle_alpha   90.00
_cell.angle_beta   90.00
_cell.angle_gamma   90.00
#
_symmetry.space_group_name_H-M   'P 1'
#
loop_
_entity.id
_entity.type
_entity.pdbx_description
1 polymer ?
#
loop_
_entity_poly.entity_id
_entity_poly.type
_entity_poly.pdbx_seq_one_letter_code
_entity_poly.pdbx_strand_id
1 'polypeptide(L)' 'MKTKLNELLEFPTPFTYKVMGQALPELVDQVVEVVQRHAPGDYSPQVKPSSKGNYHSVSITIN' A
#
# COMPACT_ATOMS: atom_id res chain seq x y z
N MET A 1 16.95 -17.01 -9.53
CA MET A 1 16.27 -16.37 -10.68
C MET A 1 16.78 -14.94 -10.81
N LYS A 2 17.34 -14.54 -11.95
CA LYS A 2 17.59 -13.12 -12.26
C LYS A 2 16.32 -12.56 -12.89
N THR A 3 15.51 -11.84 -12.11
CA THR A 3 14.28 -11.20 -12.59
C THR A 3 14.63 -9.94 -13.38
N LYS A 4 14.17 -9.84 -14.63
CA LYS A 4 14.36 -8.69 -15.53
C LYS A 4 13.42 -7.51 -15.21
N LEU A 5 13.08 -7.33 -13.93
CA LEU A 5 12.07 -6.35 -13.52
C LEU A 5 12.45 -4.92 -13.93
N ASN A 6 13.75 -4.60 -13.83
CA ASN A 6 14.31 -3.30 -14.23
C ASN A 6 14.33 -3.06 -15.75
N GLU A 7 14.13 -4.09 -16.59
CA GLU A 7 13.99 -3.93 -18.05
C GLU A 7 12.53 -3.65 -18.44
N LEU A 8 11.57 -3.95 -17.55
CA LEU A 8 10.13 -3.83 -17.80
C LEU A 8 9.49 -2.63 -17.10
N LEU A 9 10.16 -2.08 -16.09
CA LEU A 9 9.67 -0.97 -15.26
C LEU A 9 10.76 0.10 -15.15
N GLU A 10 10.40 1.34 -15.43
CA GLU A 10 11.23 2.51 -15.15
C GLU A 10 10.85 3.08 -13.79
N PHE A 11 11.83 3.19 -12.88
CA PHE A 11 11.62 3.77 -11.55
C PHE A 11 12.12 5.23 -11.52
N PRO A 12 11.49 6.14 -10.75
CA PRO A 12 10.29 5.94 -9.92
C PRO A 12 9.01 5.83 -10.76
N THR A 13 8.11 4.91 -10.41
CA THR A 13 6.82 4.75 -11.08
C THR A 13 5.71 4.51 -10.06
N PRO A 14 4.53 5.12 -10.25
CA PRO A 14 3.41 4.96 -9.35
C PRO A 14 2.95 3.51 -9.27
N PHE A 15 3.15 2.88 -8.12
CA PHE A 15 2.61 1.56 -7.80
C PHE A 15 1.50 1.68 -6.77
N THR A 16 0.29 1.28 -7.17
CA THR A 16 -0.86 1.23 -6.26
C THR A 16 -0.98 -0.16 -5.63
N TYR A 17 -0.86 -0.21 -4.31
CA TYR A 17 -1.07 -1.40 -3.50
C TYR A 17 -2.44 -1.36 -2.85
N LYS A 18 -3.08 -2.53 -2.77
CA LYS A 18 -4.34 -2.73 -2.07
C LYS A 18 -4.15 -3.75 -0.96
N VAL A 19 -4.14 -3.27 0.27
CA VAL A 19 -3.95 -4.07 1.47
C VAL A 19 -5.32 -4.39 2.07
N MET A 20 -5.58 -5.66 2.33
CA MET A 20 -6.80 -6.12 3.00
C MET A 20 -6.42 -6.58 4.42
N GLY A 21 -7.07 -6.01 5.42
CA GLY A 21 -6.83 -6.36 6.82
C GLY A 21 -8.12 -6.33 7.64
N GLN A 22 -8.04 -6.75 8.90
CA GLN A 22 -9.16 -6.60 9.83
C GLN A 22 -9.54 -5.12 9.95
N ALA A 23 -10.80 -4.86 10.27
CA ALA A 23 -11.33 -3.51 10.43
C ALA A 23 -10.84 -2.84 11.72
N LEU A 24 -9.53 -2.60 11.79
CA LEU A 24 -8.87 -1.88 12.88
C LEU A 24 -8.38 -0.52 12.35
N PRO A 25 -8.56 0.57 13.11
CA PRO A 25 -8.06 1.89 12.71
C PRO A 25 -6.53 1.90 12.57
N GLU A 26 -5.83 1.12 13.39
CA GLU A 26 -4.36 0.97 13.39
C GLU A 26 -3.81 0.38 12.08
N LEU A 27 -4.65 -0.29 11.28
CA LEU A 27 -4.21 -0.91 10.03
C LEU A 27 -3.59 0.12 9.07
N VAL A 28 -4.14 1.33 9.03
CA VAL A 28 -3.64 2.39 8.15
C VAL A 28 -2.25 2.84 8.58
N ASP A 29 -2.09 3.09 9.89
CA ASP A 29 -0.83 3.55 10.47
C ASP A 29 0.27 2.53 10.26
N GLN A 30 -0.03 1.23 10.47
CA GLN A 30 0.91 0.13 10.22
C GLN A 30 1.33 0.04 8.75
N VAL A 31 0.39 0.21 7.82
CA VAL A 31 0.70 0.18 6.38
C VAL A 31 1.60 1.35 6.02
N VAL A 32 1.28 2.56 6.48
CA VAL A 32 2.10 3.76 6.22
C VAL A 32 3.48 3.63 6.84
N GLU A 33 3.60 3.13 8.07
CA GLU A 33 4.89 2.94 8.74
C GLU A 33 5.83 2.02 7.93
N VAL A 34 5.30 0.89 7.45
CA VAL A 34 6.08 -0.05 6.63
C VAL A 34 6.48 0.58 5.31
N VAL A 35 5.56 1.27 4.63
CA VAL A 35 5.86 1.95 3.37
C VAL A 35 6.93 3.02 3.58
N GLN A 36 6.80 3.86 4.61
CA GLN A 36 7.75 4.93 4.92
C GLN A 36 9.16 4.41 5.18
N ARG A 37 9.29 3.21 5.75
CA ARG A 37 10.59 2.54 5.98
C ARG A 37 11.30 2.15 4.68
N HIS A 38 10.55 1.82 3.63
CA HIS A 38 11.11 1.34 2.35
C HIS A 38 11.17 2.43 1.28
N ALA A 39 10.17 3.31 1.26
CA ALA A 39 10.05 4.43 0.36
C ALA A 39 9.53 5.62 1.19
N PRO A 40 10.38 6.55 1.63
CA PRO A 40 9.92 7.71 2.37
C PRO A 40 9.21 8.70 1.44
N GLY A 41 7.98 9.09 1.76
CA GLY A 41 7.22 10.03 0.95
C GLY A 41 5.91 10.47 1.61
N ASP A 42 5.20 11.39 0.98
CA ASP A 42 3.85 11.76 1.40
C ASP A 42 2.84 10.84 0.72
N TYR A 43 2.24 9.94 1.51
CA TYR A 43 1.23 9.01 1.06
C TYR A 43 -0.15 9.40 1.55
N SER A 44 -1.15 9.28 0.68
CA SER A 44 -2.57 9.50 1.01
C SER A 44 -3.35 8.18 0.91
N PRO A 45 -3.28 7.31 1.94
CA PRO A 45 -3.98 6.04 1.91
C PRO A 45 -5.51 6.24 1.97
N GLN A 46 -6.25 5.49 1.14
CA GLN A 46 -7.71 5.47 1.15
C GLN A 46 -8.23 4.19 1.79
N VAL A 47 -9.12 4.32 2.77
CA VAL A 47 -9.74 3.18 3.45
C VAL A 47 -11.17 2.99 2.96
N LYS A 48 -11.48 1.77 2.54
CA LYS A 48 -12.83 1.34 2.21
C LYS A 48 -13.28 0.22 3.15
N PRO A 49 -14.36 0.40 3.93
CA PRO A 49 -14.91 -0.68 4.74
C PRO A 49 -15.52 -1.75 3.84
N SER A 50 -15.36 -3.02 4.26
CA SER A 50 -16.00 -4.16 3.62
C SER A 50 -17.50 -4.18 3.92
N SER A 51 -18.29 -4.75 3.01
CA SER A 51 -19.76 -4.86 3.15
C SER A 51 -20.23 -5.56 4.43
N LYS A 52 -19.39 -6.42 5.02
CA LYS A 52 -19.68 -7.13 6.28
C LYS A 52 -19.08 -6.47 7.53
N GLY A 53 -18.38 -5.34 7.40
CA GLY A 53 -17.77 -4.61 8.52
C GLY A 53 -16.50 -5.23 9.12
N ASN A 54 -16.22 -6.52 8.89
CA ASN A 54 -15.08 -7.22 9.51
C ASN A 54 -13.69 -6.84 8.94
N TYR A 55 -13.66 -6.26 7.74
CA TYR A 55 -12.41 -5.97 7.02
C TYR A 55 -12.36 -4.54 6.50
N HIS A 56 -11.15 -4.01 6.39
CA HIS A 56 -10.84 -2.76 5.72
C HIS A 56 -9.93 -3.02 4.52
N SER A 57 -10.21 -2.31 3.43
CA SER A 57 -9.36 -2.26 2.24
C SER A 57 -8.64 -0.93 2.24
N VAL A 58 -7.32 -0.96 2.42
CA VAL A 58 -6.46 0.23 2.37
C VAL A 58 -5.80 0.26 1.00
N SER A 59 -6.00 1.34 0.25
CA SER A 59 -5.36 1.58 -1.04
C SER A 59 -4.31 2.65 -0.87
N ILE A 60 -3.06 2.36 -1.23
CA ILE A 60 -1.92 3.29 -1.11
C ILE A 60 -1.15 3.30 -2.43
N THR A 61 -0.83 4.50 -2.92
CA THR A 61 -0.03 4.68 -4.14
C THR A 61 1.36 5.17 -3.75
N ILE A 62 2.39 4.43 -4.16
CA ILE A 62 3.80 4.69 -3.87
C ILE A 62 4.47 5.17 -5.15
N ASN A 63 5.25 6.24 -5.10
CA ASN A 63 6.01 6.79 -6.24
C ASN A 63 7.51 6.59 -6.04
#